data_AF-A0A821FL16-F1
#
_entry.id   AF-A0A821FL16-F1
#
_cell.length_a   1.000
_cell.length_b   1.000
_cell.length_c   1.000
_cell.angle_alpha   90.00
_cell.angle_beta   90.00
_cell.angle_gamma   90.00
#
_symmetry.space_group_name_H-M   'P 1'
#
loop_
_entity.id
_entity.type
_entity.pdbx_description
1 polymer ?
#
loop_
_entity_poly.entity_id
_entity_poly.type
_entity_poly.pdbx_seq_one_letter_code
_entity_poly.pdbx_strand_id
1 'polypeptide(L)'
;ETPFDAESLVGVYHKIMNHRENLIFPEEPVLSNAARTLICAFLNDQSTRLGKNGVEEIKAHPFFTNQNEWTWETIRQGTSAPIVPLSTNDEDTNNFKDLEKNGHSSKESFSVSKTFVGNQLSFVGFSFSNEA
;
A
#
# COMPACT_ATOMS: atom_id res chain seq x y z
N GLU A 1 8.37 -6.75 -11.43
CA GLU A 1 8.14 -5.40 -12.00
C GLU A 1 6.71 -4.98 -11.69
N THR A 2 6.43 -3.67 -11.74
CA THR A 2 5.08 -3.14 -11.50
C THR A 2 4.34 -2.93 -12.85
N PRO A 3 3.00 -2.87 -12.90
CA PRO A 3 2.26 -2.84 -14.17
C PRO A 3 2.55 -1.62 -15.07
N PHE A 4 3.10 -0.54 -14.51
CA PHE A 4 3.43 0.69 -15.24
C PHE A 4 4.91 1.08 -15.10
N ASP A 5 5.75 0.09 -14.84
CA ASP A 5 7.19 0.30 -14.64
C ASP A 5 7.85 0.89 -15.90
N ALA A 6 8.81 1.78 -15.70
CA ALA A 6 9.56 2.43 -16.77
C ALA A 6 10.91 2.94 -16.25
N GLU A 7 11.86 3.15 -17.16
CA GLU A 7 13.22 3.61 -16.82
C GLU A 7 13.27 5.03 -16.21
N SER A 8 12.20 5.81 -16.35
CA SER A 8 12.13 7.16 -15.80
C SER A 8 10.79 7.44 -15.14
N LEU A 9 10.80 8.37 -14.18
CA LEU A 9 9.61 8.85 -13.51
C LEU A 9 8.56 9.39 -14.50
N VAL A 10 8.99 10.12 -15.53
CA VAL A 10 8.12 10.63 -16.59
C VAL A 10 7.50 9.47 -17.38
N GLY A 11 8.27 8.43 -17.67
CA GLY A 11 7.78 7.21 -18.32
C GLY A 11 6.70 6.50 -17.50
N VAL A 12 6.89 6.39 -16.18
CA VAL A 12 5.90 5.82 -15.27
C VAL A 12 4.59 6.62 -15.31
N TYR A 13 4.68 7.95 -15.21
CA TYR A 13 3.49 8.82 -15.31
C TYR A 13 2.78 8.66 -16.66
N HIS A 14 3.53 8.62 -17.76
CA HIS A 14 2.95 8.42 -19.09
C HIS A 14 2.17 7.10 -19.17
N LYS A 15 2.75 5.99 -18.68
CA LYS A 15 2.10 4.68 -18.67
C LYS A 15 0.84 4.65 -17.80
N ILE A 16 0.86 5.27 -16.62
CA ILE A 16 -0.32 5.38 -15.74
C ILE A 16 -1.43 6.19 -16.39
N MET A 17 -1.10 7.34 -16.99
CA MET A 17 -2.10 8.20 -17.63
C MET A 17 -2.72 7.52 -18.85
N ASN A 18 -1.92 6.74 -19.59
CA ASN A 18 -2.36 5.95 -20.74
C ASN A 18 -2.63 4.47 -20.37
N HIS A 19 -3.22 4.22 -19.19
CA HIS A 19 -3.40 2.88 -18.62
C HIS A 19 -4.13 1.90 -19.56
N ARG A 20 -5.10 2.38 -20.34
CA ARG A 20 -5.89 1.54 -21.26
C ARG A 20 -5.04 0.86 -22.34
N GLU A 21 -3.94 1.48 -22.75
CA GLU A 21 -3.02 0.96 -23.78
C GLU A 21 -1.76 0.32 -23.17
N ASN A 22 -1.42 0.68 -21.92
CA ASN A 22 -0.16 0.28 -21.30
C ASN A 22 -0.31 -0.81 -20.22
N LEU A 23 -1.53 -1.15 -19.81
CA LEU A 23 -1.77 -2.29 -18.92
C LEU A 23 -1.65 -3.59 -19.72
N ILE A 24 -0.45 -4.17 -19.70
CA ILE A 24 -0.13 -5.42 -20.38
C ILE A 24 0.18 -6.48 -19.34
N PHE A 25 -0.52 -7.62 -19.42
CA PHE A 25 -0.24 -8.77 -18.58
C PHE A 25 0.83 -9.65 -19.25
N PRO A 26 1.85 -10.10 -18.52
CA PRO A 26 2.80 -11.05 -19.05
C PRO A 26 2.12 -12.39 -19.38
N GLU A 27 2.76 -13.17 -20.26
CA GLU A 27 2.32 -14.54 -20.57
C GLU A 27 2.48 -15.46 -19.35
N GLU A 28 3.55 -15.26 -18.58
CA GLU A 28 3.83 -15.99 -17.34
C GLU A 28 4.11 -15.04 -16.17
N PRO A 29 3.57 -15.30 -14.96
CA PRO A 29 2.67 -16.41 -14.62
C PRO A 29 1.26 -16.25 -15.22
N VAL A 30 0.62 -17.37 -15.55
CA VAL A 30 -0.76 -17.37 -16.08
C VAL A 30 -1.73 -16.96 -14.98
N LEU A 31 -2.22 -15.72 -15.05
CA LEU A 31 -3.27 -15.23 -14.19
C LEU A 31 -4.62 -15.84 -14.56
N SER A 32 -5.41 -16.21 -13.55
CA SER A 32 -6.80 -16.63 -13.75
C SER A 32 -7.63 -15.49 -14.37
N ASN A 33 -8.68 -15.83 -15.11
CA ASN A 33 -9.57 -14.83 -15.70
C ASN A 33 -10.16 -13.89 -14.63
N ALA A 34 -10.57 -14.45 -13.48
CA ALA A 34 -11.10 -13.67 -12.37
C ALA A 34 -10.06 -12.69 -11.78
N ALA A 35 -8.78 -13.06 -11.72
CA ALA A 35 -7.73 -12.13 -11.29
C ALA A 35 -7.54 -10.99 -12.30
N ARG A 36 -7.51 -11.32 -13.61
CA ARG A 36 -7.38 -10.32 -14.69
C ARG A 36 -8.55 -9.34 -14.69
N THR A 37 -9.79 -9.82 -14.57
CA THR A 37 -10.96 -8.94 -14.54
C THR A 37 -10.95 -8.03 -13.31
N LEU A 38 -10.53 -8.53 -12.14
CA LEU A 38 -10.42 -7.70 -10.93
C LEU A 38 -9.39 -6.57 -11.12
N ILE A 39 -8.19 -6.91 -11.63
CA ILE A 39 -7.12 -5.95 -11.86
C ILE A 39 -7.57 -4.88 -12.87
N CYS A 40 -8.14 -5.28 -14.00
CA CYS A 40 -8.66 -4.33 -15.00
C CYS A 40 -9.79 -3.46 -14.45
N ALA A 41 -10.65 -3.99 -13.57
CA ALA A 41 -11.75 -3.22 -12.99
C ALA A 41 -11.26 -2.13 -12.02
N PHE A 42 -10.15 -2.36 -11.32
CA PHE A 42 -9.50 -1.35 -10.49
C PHE A 42 -8.63 -0.37 -11.28
N LEU A 43 -7.85 -0.88 -12.23
CA LEU A 43 -7.00 -0.09 -13.12
C LEU A 43 -7.82 0.45 -14.30
N ASN A 44 -8.89 1.14 -13.97
CA ASN A 44 -9.81 1.78 -14.90
C ASN A 44 -10.02 3.25 -14.52
N ASP A 45 -10.70 4.01 -15.37
CA ASP A 45 -11.03 5.40 -15.11
C ASP A 45 -11.94 5.54 -13.89
N GLN A 46 -11.79 6.65 -13.16
CA GLN A 46 -12.54 6.90 -11.93
C GLN A 46 -14.07 6.77 -12.09
N SER A 47 -14.61 7.05 -13.29
CA SER A 47 -16.04 7.01 -13.56
C SER A 47 -16.62 5.60 -13.60
N THR A 48 -15.79 4.59 -13.84
CA THR A 48 -16.16 3.18 -14.04
C THR A 48 -15.34 2.23 -13.17
N ARG A 49 -14.47 2.76 -12.31
CA ARG A 49 -13.61 1.97 -11.42
C ARG A 49 -14.45 1.20 -10.41
N LEU A 50 -14.11 -0.08 -10.22
CA LEU A 50 -14.69 -0.91 -9.18
C LEU A 50 -14.44 -0.30 -7.80
N GLY A 51 -15.48 -0.26 -6.96
CA GLY A 51 -15.53 0.42 -5.67
C GLY A 51 -16.24 1.78 -5.73
N LYS A 52 -16.52 2.34 -6.92
CA LYS A 52 -17.20 3.63 -7.06
C LYS A 52 -18.59 3.63 -6.40
N ASN A 53 -19.30 2.51 -6.43
CA ASN A 53 -20.65 2.40 -5.86
C ASN A 53 -20.65 1.84 -4.43
N GLY A 54 -19.48 1.68 -3.82
CA GLY A 54 -19.30 1.12 -2.48
C GLY A 54 -18.49 -0.18 -2.49
N VAL A 55 -18.17 -0.69 -1.30
CA VAL A 55 -17.30 -1.86 -1.15
C VAL A 55 -17.95 -3.19 -1.54
N GLU A 56 -19.29 -3.25 -1.55
CA GLU A 56 -20.02 -4.51 -1.77
C GLU A 56 -19.79 -5.09 -3.17
N GLU A 57 -19.60 -4.25 -4.20
CA GLU A 57 -19.25 -4.73 -5.55
C GLU A 57 -17.82 -5.34 -5.61
N ILE A 58 -16.91 -4.86 -4.75
CA ILE A 58 -15.57 -5.47 -4.62
C ILE A 58 -15.70 -6.83 -3.95
N LYS A 59 -16.44 -6.90 -2.83
CA LYS A 59 -16.64 -8.13 -2.05
C LYS A 59 -17.30 -9.25 -2.85
N ALA A 60 -18.24 -8.89 -3.73
CA ALA A 60 -18.96 -9.80 -4.60
C ALA A 60 -18.17 -10.24 -5.85
N HIS A 61 -16.97 -9.70 -6.09
CA HIS A 61 -16.20 -10.01 -7.29
C HIS A 61 -15.78 -11.50 -7.30
N PRO A 62 -15.93 -12.23 -8.44
CA PRO A 62 -15.67 -13.68 -8.50
C PRO A 62 -14.28 -14.12 -8.06
N PHE A 63 -13.28 -13.25 -8.15
CA PHE A 63 -11.93 -13.50 -7.65
C PHE A 63 -11.90 -13.92 -6.17
N PHE A 64 -12.79 -13.39 -5.35
CA PHE A 64 -12.84 -13.68 -3.90
C PHE A 64 -13.69 -14.92 -3.56
N THR A 65 -14.18 -15.67 -4.56
CA THR A 65 -14.89 -16.93 -4.31
C THR A 65 -13.86 -18.02 -3.94
N ASN A 66 -13.92 -18.51 -2.71
CA ASN A 66 -12.84 -19.29 -2.07
C ASN A 66 -13.32 -20.60 -1.42
N GLN A 67 -14.42 -21.20 -1.92
CA GLN A 67 -14.97 -22.46 -1.38
C GLN A 67 -15.22 -22.47 0.14
N ASN A 68 -15.54 -21.31 0.74
CA ASN A 68 -15.79 -21.09 2.17
C ASN A 68 -14.56 -21.29 3.09
N GLU A 69 -13.32 -21.19 2.57
CA GLU A 69 -12.11 -21.19 3.40
C GLU A 69 -12.04 -19.98 4.37
N TRP A 70 -12.63 -18.86 3.97
CA TRP A 70 -12.79 -17.65 4.78
C TRP A 70 -14.02 -16.85 4.35
N THR A 71 -14.56 -16.02 5.24
CA THR A 71 -15.56 -14.99 4.89
C THR A 71 -15.03 -13.61 5.23
N TRP A 72 -15.66 -12.54 4.74
CA TRP A 72 -15.26 -11.16 5.03
C TRP A 72 -15.28 -10.84 6.54
N GLU A 73 -16.14 -11.52 7.30
CA GLU A 73 -16.28 -11.39 8.75
C GLU A 73 -15.24 -12.22 9.51
N THR A 74 -14.82 -13.36 8.94
CA THR A 74 -14.01 -14.36 9.65
C THR A 74 -12.54 -14.35 9.24
N ILE A 75 -12.17 -13.74 8.11
CA ILE A 75 -10.80 -13.78 7.53
C ILE A 75 -9.68 -13.43 8.53
N ARG A 76 -9.95 -12.58 9.52
CA ARG A 76 -8.98 -12.18 10.54
C ARG A 76 -8.81 -13.19 11.69
N GLN A 77 -9.87 -13.88 12.07
CA GLN A 77 -9.92 -14.68 13.32
C GLN A 77 -10.08 -16.18 13.08
N GLY A 78 -10.77 -16.57 12.00
CA GLY A 78 -11.17 -17.95 11.72
C GLY A 78 -10.27 -18.69 10.74
N THR A 79 -9.35 -18.01 10.06
CA THR A 79 -8.52 -18.59 8.99
C THR A 79 -7.04 -18.41 9.32
N SER A 80 -6.25 -19.47 9.11
CA SER A 80 -4.79 -19.39 9.25
C SER A 80 -4.20 -18.47 8.18
N ALA A 81 -3.39 -17.49 8.59
CA ALA A 81 -2.67 -16.64 7.64
C ALA A 81 -1.73 -17.49 6.76
N PRO A 82 -1.54 -17.13 5.48
CA PRO A 82 -0.66 -17.90 4.57
C PRO A 82 0.78 -17.99 5.06
N ILE A 83 1.27 -16.95 5.74
CA ILE A 83 2.61 -16.89 6.34
C ILE A 83 2.44 -16.38 7.77
N VAL A 84 2.85 -17.20 8.73
CA VAL A 84 2.95 -16.82 10.14
C VAL A 84 4.43 -16.50 10.41
N PRO A 85 4.80 -15.25 10.71
CA PRO A 85 6.20 -14.90 10.96
C PRO A 85 6.69 -15.61 12.21
N LEU A 86 7.87 -16.23 12.12
CA LEU A 86 8.56 -16.79 13.27
C LEU A 86 9.29 -15.65 13.99
N SER A 87 8.97 -15.43 15.26
CA SER A 87 9.65 -14.47 16.13
C SER A 87 10.44 -15.22 17.17
N THR A 88 11.71 -14.86 17.35
CA THR A 88 12.58 -15.48 18.37
C THR A 88 12.38 -14.86 19.76
N ASN A 89 12.12 -13.56 19.82
CA ASN A 89 11.77 -12.81 21.03
C ASN A 89 10.88 -11.59 20.67
N ASP A 90 10.61 -10.73 21.64
CA ASP A 90 9.80 -9.50 21.52
C ASP A 90 10.52 -8.33 20.84
N GLU A 91 11.84 -8.39 20.73
CA GLU A 91 12.70 -7.41 20.04
C GLU A 91 13.13 -7.86 18.63
N ASP A 92 12.59 -8.97 18.14
CA ASP A 92 12.97 -9.57 16.86
C ASP A 92 12.61 -8.64 15.68
N THR A 93 13.62 -8.28 14.89
CA THR A 93 13.48 -7.39 13.73
C THR A 93 13.81 -8.09 12.40
N ASN A 94 13.85 -9.43 12.36
CA ASN A 94 14.27 -10.19 11.17
C ASN A 94 13.38 -9.98 9.93
N ASN A 95 12.14 -9.52 10.10
CA ASN A 95 11.24 -9.16 9.00
C ASN A 95 11.41 -7.71 8.52
N PHE A 96 12.35 -6.96 9.10
CA PHE A 96 12.73 -5.61 8.71
C PHE A 96 14.11 -5.65 8.04
N LYS A 97 14.33 -4.79 7.04
CA LYS A 97 15.66 -4.61 6.47
C LYS A 97 16.50 -3.76 7.42
N ASP A 98 17.77 -4.11 7.56
CA ASP A 98 18.73 -3.25 8.23
C ASP A 98 18.76 -1.87 7.57
N LEU A 99 18.66 -0.83 8.39
CA LEU A 99 18.83 0.53 7.91
C LEU A 99 20.32 0.78 7.72
N GLU A 100 20.71 1.14 6.51
CA GLU A 100 22.02 1.76 6.33
C GLU A 100 22.06 3.00 7.21
N LYS A 101 23.14 3.15 7.98
CA LYS A 101 23.40 4.37 8.74
C LYS A 101 23.67 5.48 7.72
N ASN A 102 22.60 6.06 7.19
CA ASN A 102 22.69 7.28 6.39
C ASN A 102 23.50 8.28 7.22
N GLY A 103 24.62 8.74 6.69
CA GLY A 103 25.60 9.61 7.35
C GLY A 103 25.06 11.00 7.76
N HIS A 104 23.76 11.16 7.92
CA HIS A 104 23.11 12.29 8.56
C HIS A 104 23.26 12.20 10.09
N SER A 105 24.51 12.12 10.55
CA SER A 105 24.86 12.31 11.95
C SER A 105 24.99 13.79 12.33
N SER A 106 24.67 14.72 11.44
CA SER A 106 24.43 16.11 11.80
C SER A 106 22.93 16.30 12.03
N LYS A 107 22.53 16.41 13.29
CA LYS A 107 21.22 16.97 13.64
C LYS A 107 21.15 18.38 13.05
N GLU A 108 20.54 18.52 11.88
CA GLU A 108 20.23 19.84 11.32
C GLU A 108 19.29 20.53 12.31
N SER A 109 19.74 21.65 12.85
CA SER A 109 18.98 22.45 13.80
C SER A 109 18.43 23.69 13.12
N PHE A 110 17.29 24.17 13.61
CA PHE A 110 16.77 25.45 13.16
C PHE A 110 17.79 26.56 13.40
N SER A 111 17.98 27.43 12.40
CA SER A 111 18.78 28.63 12.57
C SER A 111 18.18 29.53 13.65
N VAL A 112 19.02 30.10 14.51
CA VAL A 112 18.59 31.07 15.53
C VAL A 112 18.12 32.35 14.84
N SER A 113 16.81 32.63 14.89
CA SER A 113 16.25 33.90 14.43
C SER A 113 16.19 34.91 15.57
N LYS A 114 16.43 36.19 15.27
CA LYS A 114 16.23 37.32 16.19
C LYS A 114 14.76 37.76 16.29
N THR A 115 13.90 37.21 15.43
CA THR A 115 12.46 37.47 15.39
C THR A 115 11.68 36.19 15.64
N PHE A 116 10.42 36.33 16.04
CA PHE A 116 9.53 35.18 16.22
C PHE A 116 9.29 34.48 14.88
N VAL A 117 9.67 33.20 14.80
CA VAL A 117 9.49 32.34 13.61
C VAL A 117 8.42 31.27 13.83
N GLY A 118 8.04 30.98 15.08
CA GLY A 118 6.96 30.05 15.37
C GLY A 118 7.16 28.61 14.91
N ASN A 119 8.41 28.15 14.68
CA ASN A 119 8.72 26.82 14.13
C ASN A 119 8.04 25.65 14.84
N GLN A 120 7.71 25.80 16.13
CA GLN A 120 7.09 24.74 16.93
C GLN A 120 5.55 24.78 16.92
N LEU A 121 4.94 25.86 16.41
CA LEU A 121 3.48 26.01 16.42
C LEU A 121 2.76 24.94 15.60
N SER A 122 3.41 24.42 14.55
CA SER A 122 2.88 23.33 13.72
C SER A 122 2.72 22.00 14.48
N PHE A 123 3.32 21.86 15.67
CA PHE A 123 3.29 20.63 16.48
C PHE A 123 2.40 20.76 17.73
N VAL A 124 1.73 21.90 17.93
CA VAL A 124 0.78 22.06 19.03
C VAL A 124 -0.39 21.09 18.83
N GLY A 125 -0.70 20.30 19.86
CA GLY A 125 -1.73 19.25 19.79
C GLY A 125 -1.24 17.91 19.29
N PHE A 126 0.07 17.75 19.03
CA PHE A 126 0.65 16.47 18.64
C PHE A 126 0.63 15.42 19.76
N SER A 127 0.82 15.85 21.01
CA SER A 127 0.86 14.94 22.16
C SER A 127 -0.48 14.23 22.36
N PHE A 128 -0.44 12.90 22.39
CA PHE A 128 -1.57 12.03 22.64
C PHE A 128 -1.21 11.04 23.75
N SER A 129 -2.14 10.80 24.69
CA SER A 129 -2.06 9.71 25.68
C SER A 129 -3.30 8.84 25.53
N ASN A 130 -3.11 7.53 25.58
CA ASN A 130 -4.20 6.56 25.57
C ASN A 130 -4.74 6.29 26.99
N GLU A 131 -4.16 6.92 28.01
CA GLU A 131 -4.66 6.88 29.39
C GLU A 131 -5.69 7.99 29.59
N ALA A 132 -6.96 7.58 29.69
CA ALA A 132 -8.08 8.36 30.20
C ALA A 132 -8.82 7.54 31.26
#